data_AF-A0ABC8LYF4-F1
#
_entry.id   AF-A0ABC8LYF4-F1
#
_cell.length_a   1.000
_cell.length_b   1.000
_cell.length_c   1.000
_cell.angle_alpha   90.00
_cell.angle_beta   90.00
_cell.angle_gamma   90.00
#
_symmetry.space_group_name_H-M   'P 1'
#
loop_
_entity.id
_entity.type
_entity.pdbx_description
1 polymer ?
#
loop_
_entity_poly.entity_id
_entity_poly.type
_entity_poly.pdbx_seq_one_letter_code
_entity_poly.pdbx_strand_id
1 'polypeptide(L)'
;MTEAEKKILTEEELERKNDDKVNDDLPKKNRKKSSQRDAPEENPEDFVDPETPVGERKMLSLQMAKQYSPAAVERSWYAWWEKDGFFIADAKSSRPKFVIVLPPPNVTGVLHIGHALTTAIQDLIIRWKRMSGFNVLWVPGMDHAGIATQITVEKNLKISRHDLGRENFIKEVWKWKEQKGSTILTQLRRLGASLDWSREVEHIDIKEKELLKVPGYENQVEFGLITSFAYPLEGGLGEVVVATTRVETMLGDTAIAIHPDDARYTHLHGKFAVHPFNGRRLPIICDGKLVLPEFGTGCVKITPAHDPNDFELGKRHNLEFINIFTDDGKINTNGGDDFTGMPRFAAREAIVEALKNKGLYRGVQNKEMKLGLCERTSDVIEPMIKPQWYVNCSMIAKEALDVATSDENKKLEFIPKQYTAEWRRWLENPRDWCISRQLWWGHRIPAWYATLEEDNLKEIGAYNDHWVVARTEEEARKEAAEKFSGKKFDLTQDEDVLDTWFSSGIFPLSSLGWPDEETDDFKAFYPTSVLETGHDILFFLGCSYGYDGIETKW
;
A
#
# COMPACT_ATOMS: atom_id res chain seq x y z
N MET A 1 -39.94 -16.60 28.66
CA MET A 1 -39.24 -15.32 28.93
C MET A 1 -38.23 -15.51 30.05
N THR A 2 -36.97 -15.33 29.69
CA THR A 2 -35.79 -15.09 30.51
C THR A 2 -35.86 -13.70 31.18
N GLU A 3 -34.90 -13.40 32.06
CA GLU A 3 -34.79 -12.08 32.68
C GLU A 3 -34.39 -10.97 31.68
N ALA A 4 -33.66 -11.32 30.61
CA ALA A 4 -33.33 -10.37 29.53
C ALA A 4 -34.59 -9.88 28.80
N GLU A 5 -35.50 -10.79 28.44
CA GLU A 5 -36.75 -10.45 27.74
C GLU A 5 -37.69 -9.59 28.60
N LYS A 6 -37.66 -9.74 29.93
CA LYS A 6 -38.41 -8.86 30.85
C LYS A 6 -37.84 -7.45 30.94
N LYS A 7 -36.52 -7.31 30.77
CA LYS A 7 -35.82 -6.03 30.89
C LYS A 7 -36.06 -5.13 29.68
N ILE A 8 -35.99 -5.70 28.48
CA ILE A 8 -36.29 -5.01 27.21
C ILE A 8 -37.72 -4.43 27.23
N LEU A 9 -38.71 -5.23 27.64
CA LEU A 9 -40.10 -4.78 27.75
C LEU A 9 -40.34 -3.68 28.79
N THR A 10 -39.50 -3.57 29.83
CA THR A 10 -39.62 -2.48 30.82
C THR A 10 -38.88 -1.21 30.39
N GLU A 11 -37.86 -1.31 29.54
CA GLU A 11 -37.20 -0.16 28.92
C GLU A 11 -38.10 0.45 27.83
N GLU A 12 -38.76 -0.36 26.97
CA GLU A 12 -39.75 0.13 25.99
C GLU A 12 -40.98 0.83 26.63
N GLU A 13 -41.44 0.39 27.80
CA GLU A 13 -42.54 1.05 28.54
C GLU A 13 -42.13 2.36 29.24
N LEU A 14 -40.83 2.63 29.33
CA LEU A 14 -40.25 3.83 29.92
C LEU A 14 -39.97 4.90 28.85
N GLU A 15 -39.48 4.52 27.67
CA GLU A 15 -39.31 5.45 26.54
C GLU A 15 -40.64 6.05 26.10
N ARG A 16 -41.67 5.20 25.90
CA ARG A 16 -43.03 5.65 25.53
C ARG A 16 -43.67 6.63 26.52
N LYS A 17 -43.20 6.70 27.78
CA LYS A 17 -43.69 7.64 28.82
C LYS A 17 -42.92 8.97 28.87
N ASN A 18 -41.83 9.11 28.12
CA ASN A 18 -41.09 10.37 28.01
C ASN A 18 -41.54 11.22 26.82
N ASP A 19 -41.86 10.62 25.68
CA ASP A 19 -42.38 11.36 24.51
C ASP A 19 -43.70 12.09 24.81
N ASP A 20 -44.59 11.46 25.59
CA ASP A 20 -45.86 12.03 26.07
C ASP A 20 -45.70 13.29 26.97
N LYS A 21 -44.48 13.72 27.30
CA LYS A 21 -44.20 14.81 28.26
C LYS A 21 -43.49 16.05 27.72
N VAL A 22 -43.11 16.10 26.45
CA VAL A 22 -42.32 17.21 25.89
C VAL A 22 -43.19 18.31 25.23
N ASN A 23 -44.51 18.11 25.13
CA ASN A 23 -45.38 18.89 24.24
C ASN A 23 -46.46 19.76 24.95
N ASP A 24 -46.17 20.34 26.12
CA ASP A 24 -47.10 21.22 26.86
C ASP A 24 -46.40 22.46 27.46
N ASP A 25 -45.71 23.26 26.63
CA ASP A 25 -45.24 24.60 27.04
C ASP A 25 -45.16 25.61 25.86
N LEU A 26 -46.32 26.11 25.42
CA LEU A 26 -46.42 27.25 24.50
C LEU A 26 -47.48 28.28 24.94
N PRO A 27 -47.21 29.59 24.86
CA PRO A 27 -48.02 30.61 25.52
C PRO A 27 -49.32 30.96 24.78
N LYS A 28 -50.44 30.91 25.50
CA LYS A 28 -51.77 31.33 25.04
C LYS A 28 -51.77 32.78 24.53
N LYS A 29 -52.08 32.98 23.23
CA LYS A 29 -52.32 34.30 22.63
C LYS A 29 -53.77 34.46 22.16
N ASN A 30 -54.25 35.71 22.20
CA ASN A 30 -55.67 36.03 22.12
C ASN A 30 -56.34 35.74 20.78
N ARG A 31 -57.58 35.22 20.82
CA ARG A 31 -58.49 35.22 19.67
C ARG A 31 -58.73 36.65 19.17
N LYS A 32 -58.29 36.96 17.95
CA LYS A 32 -58.87 38.02 17.12
C LYS A 32 -59.68 37.38 16.00
N LYS A 33 -60.89 37.88 15.76
CA LYS A 33 -61.66 37.54 14.56
C LYS A 33 -61.04 38.25 13.35
N SER A 34 -60.76 37.50 12.29
CA SER A 34 -60.63 38.00 10.92
C SER A 34 -61.42 37.07 10.00
N SER A 35 -62.00 37.63 8.94
CA SER A 35 -62.91 36.92 8.04
C SER A 35 -62.27 35.71 7.36
N GLN A 36 -63.06 34.66 7.14
CA GLN A 36 -62.77 33.69 6.08
C GLN A 36 -62.53 34.44 4.76
N ARG A 37 -61.49 34.02 4.05
CA ARG A 37 -61.58 33.80 2.60
C ARG A 37 -61.36 32.31 2.43
N ASP A 38 -62.08 31.70 1.50
CA ASP A 38 -62.01 30.27 1.26
C ASP A 38 -60.69 29.94 0.56
N ALA A 39 -59.67 29.66 1.37
CA ALA A 39 -58.54 28.86 0.91
C ALA A 39 -59.00 27.39 0.84
N PRO A 40 -58.60 26.62 -0.19
CA PRO A 40 -58.80 25.18 -0.18
C PRO A 40 -58.19 24.57 1.09
N GLU A 41 -58.84 23.54 1.65
CA GLU A 41 -58.16 22.69 2.62
C GLU A 41 -57.03 21.96 1.90
N GLU A 42 -55.79 22.37 2.17
CA GLU A 42 -54.59 21.72 1.65
C GLU A 42 -54.54 20.27 2.14
N ASN A 43 -54.87 19.32 1.28
CA ASN A 43 -54.71 17.91 1.58
C ASN A 43 -53.21 17.61 1.78
N PRO A 44 -52.77 17.09 2.94
CA PRO A 44 -51.35 16.81 3.18
C PRO A 44 -50.74 15.83 2.16
N GLU A 45 -51.53 14.93 1.59
CA GLU A 45 -51.09 13.95 0.61
C GLU A 45 -50.69 14.60 -0.74
N ASP A 46 -51.28 15.74 -1.11
CA ASP A 46 -50.95 16.48 -2.35
C ASP A 46 -49.48 16.93 -2.42
N PHE A 47 -48.80 16.98 -1.27
CA PHE A 47 -47.42 17.42 -1.08
C PHE A 47 -46.42 16.26 -0.88
N VAL A 48 -46.90 15.00 -0.90
CA VAL A 48 -46.08 13.80 -0.73
C VAL A 48 -45.89 13.13 -2.09
N ASP A 49 -44.65 12.80 -2.45
CA ASP A 49 -44.37 12.05 -3.68
C ASP A 49 -44.95 10.63 -3.58
N PRO A 50 -45.76 10.18 -4.56
CA PRO A 50 -46.30 8.82 -4.58
C PRO A 50 -45.21 7.75 -4.58
N GLU A 51 -45.50 6.57 -4.00
CA GLU A 51 -44.57 5.45 -3.98
C GLU A 51 -44.24 5.01 -5.42
N THR A 52 -43.01 5.33 -5.86
CA THR A 52 -42.53 5.03 -7.20
C THR A 52 -41.85 3.65 -7.20
N PRO A 53 -42.27 2.70 -8.06
CA PRO A 53 -41.61 1.40 -8.21
C PRO A 53 -40.10 1.53 -8.49
N VAL A 54 -39.33 0.54 -8.04
CA VAL A 54 -37.86 0.57 -8.16
C VAL A 54 -37.44 0.60 -9.63
N GLY A 55 -36.66 1.62 -9.98
CA GLY A 55 -36.20 1.84 -11.35
C GLY A 55 -37.22 2.52 -12.28
N GLU A 56 -38.39 2.91 -11.81
CA GLU A 56 -39.28 3.77 -12.60
C GLU A 56 -38.98 5.26 -12.37
N ARG A 57 -39.25 6.08 -13.38
CA ARG A 57 -39.07 7.53 -13.28
C ARG A 57 -39.94 8.06 -12.14
N LYS A 58 -39.31 8.77 -11.20
CA LYS A 58 -39.97 9.29 -10.00
C LYS A 58 -41.30 9.97 -10.30
N MET A 59 -42.37 9.46 -9.70
CA MET A 59 -43.66 10.14 -9.61
C MET A 59 -43.55 11.32 -8.64
N LEU A 60 -44.06 12.47 -9.05
CA LEU A 60 -43.98 13.72 -8.28
C LEU A 60 -45.34 14.02 -7.64
N SER A 61 -45.30 14.65 -6.47
CA SER A 61 -46.47 15.22 -5.81
C SER A 61 -47.19 16.27 -6.69
N LEU A 62 -48.49 16.46 -6.48
CA LEU A 62 -49.29 17.45 -7.22
C LEU A 62 -48.90 18.89 -6.87
N GLN A 63 -48.43 19.11 -5.64
CA GLN A 63 -47.98 20.40 -5.12
C GLN A 63 -46.57 20.28 -4.55
N MET A 64 -45.75 21.33 -4.70
CA MET A 64 -44.39 21.34 -4.15
C MET A 64 -44.41 21.46 -2.62
N ALA A 65 -43.72 20.54 -1.94
CA ALA A 65 -43.55 20.60 -0.48
C ALA A 65 -42.90 21.93 -0.03
N LYS A 66 -43.37 22.45 1.11
CA LYS A 66 -42.99 23.77 1.65
C LYS A 66 -41.55 23.84 2.19
N GLN A 67 -40.87 22.69 2.28
CA GLN A 67 -39.46 22.57 2.65
C GLN A 67 -38.78 21.53 1.75
N TYR A 68 -37.52 21.77 1.39
CA TYR A 68 -36.71 20.82 0.61
C TYR A 68 -36.24 19.67 1.49
N SER A 69 -36.52 18.43 1.09
CA SER A 69 -36.05 17.21 1.75
C SER A 69 -35.19 16.40 0.77
N PRO A 70 -33.86 16.33 0.95
CA PRO A 70 -32.98 15.55 0.08
C PRO A 70 -33.41 14.07 0.00
N ALA A 71 -33.71 13.45 1.15
CA ALA A 71 -34.11 12.04 1.24
C ALA A 71 -35.47 11.71 0.60
N ALA A 72 -36.33 12.71 0.38
CA ALA A 72 -37.52 12.58 -0.46
C ALA A 72 -37.18 12.82 -1.94
N VAL A 73 -36.44 13.90 -2.23
CA VAL A 73 -36.13 14.31 -3.61
C VAL A 73 -35.27 13.29 -4.34
N GLU A 74 -34.18 12.80 -3.74
CA GLU A 74 -33.20 11.86 -4.31
C GLU A 74 -33.76 10.44 -4.55
N ARG A 75 -34.86 10.07 -3.88
CA ARG A 75 -35.45 8.73 -3.92
C ARG A 75 -35.88 8.35 -5.35
N SER A 76 -35.68 7.07 -5.68
CA SER A 76 -36.02 6.43 -6.97
C SER A 76 -35.29 6.94 -8.23
N TRP A 77 -34.83 8.20 -8.31
CA TRP A 77 -34.10 8.73 -9.48
C TRP A 77 -32.90 7.87 -9.87
N TYR A 78 -32.09 7.49 -8.88
CA TYR A 78 -30.81 6.83 -9.15
C TYR A 78 -31.01 5.42 -9.77
N ALA A 79 -31.95 4.64 -9.23
CA ALA A 79 -32.31 3.34 -9.80
C ALA A 79 -32.92 3.45 -11.22
N TRP A 80 -33.64 4.55 -11.50
CA TRP A 80 -34.15 4.83 -12.85
C TRP A 80 -33.01 5.19 -13.82
N TRP A 81 -32.03 5.99 -13.38
CA TRP A 81 -30.86 6.35 -14.22
C TRP A 81 -30.01 5.13 -14.61
N GLU A 82 -29.86 4.16 -13.71
CA GLU A 82 -29.18 2.89 -14.02
C GLU A 82 -30.01 2.01 -14.96
N LYS A 83 -31.32 1.85 -14.71
CA LYS A 83 -32.22 1.02 -15.54
C LYS A 83 -32.33 1.52 -16.99
N ASP A 84 -32.42 2.83 -17.19
CA ASP A 84 -32.49 3.45 -18.52
C ASP A 84 -31.08 3.66 -19.15
N GLY A 85 -30.01 3.21 -18.48
CA GLY A 85 -28.66 3.15 -19.05
C GLY A 85 -27.96 4.49 -19.26
N PHE A 86 -28.39 5.58 -18.60
CA PHE A 86 -27.94 6.95 -18.88
C PHE A 86 -26.45 7.22 -18.64
N PHE A 87 -25.72 6.27 -18.04
CA PHE A 87 -24.29 6.41 -17.75
C PHE A 87 -23.39 5.70 -18.77
N ILE A 88 -23.95 4.81 -19.59
CA ILE A 88 -23.21 3.89 -20.47
C ILE A 88 -22.52 4.64 -21.62
N ALA A 89 -21.25 4.32 -21.89
CA ALA A 89 -20.48 4.85 -22.99
C ALA A 89 -20.49 3.89 -24.21
N ASP A 90 -20.89 4.42 -25.37
CA ASP A 90 -20.97 3.68 -26.63
C ASP A 90 -19.64 3.80 -27.41
N ALA A 91 -18.90 2.70 -27.55
CA ALA A 91 -17.63 2.66 -28.29
C ALA A 91 -17.79 3.01 -29.79
N LYS A 92 -19.00 2.87 -30.36
CA LYS A 92 -19.29 3.14 -31.78
C LYS A 92 -19.84 4.55 -32.01
N SER A 93 -19.86 5.38 -30.98
CA SER A 93 -20.35 6.77 -31.05
C SER A 93 -19.37 7.68 -31.80
N SER A 94 -19.86 8.41 -32.80
CA SER A 94 -19.08 9.42 -33.54
C SER A 94 -18.92 10.78 -32.82
N ARG A 95 -19.39 10.88 -31.57
CA ARG A 95 -19.24 12.08 -30.73
C ARG A 95 -17.79 12.19 -30.21
N PRO A 96 -17.27 13.40 -29.93
CA PRO A 96 -15.95 13.54 -29.32
C PRO A 96 -15.91 12.83 -27.97
N LYS A 97 -14.87 12.02 -27.74
CA LYS A 97 -14.73 11.27 -26.49
C LYS A 97 -14.27 12.15 -25.33
N PHE A 98 -14.67 11.76 -24.13
CA PHE A 98 -14.08 12.25 -22.88
C PHE A 98 -14.06 11.11 -21.85
N VAL A 99 -12.89 10.81 -21.29
CA VAL A 99 -12.66 9.63 -20.45
C VAL A 99 -11.98 10.03 -19.15
N ILE A 100 -12.59 9.65 -18.03
CA ILE A 100 -11.96 9.67 -16.70
C ILE A 100 -11.97 8.23 -16.16
N VAL A 101 -10.86 7.86 -15.51
CA VAL A 101 -10.78 6.66 -14.67
C VAL A 101 -10.96 7.10 -13.23
N LEU A 102 -11.93 6.56 -12.51
CA LEU A 102 -12.01 6.73 -11.07
C LEU A 102 -10.77 6.05 -10.45
N PRO A 103 -9.89 6.75 -9.70
CA PRO A 103 -8.80 6.11 -8.97
C PRO A 103 -9.42 5.05 -8.06
N PRO A 104 -9.15 3.76 -8.28
CA PRO A 104 -10.01 2.68 -7.80
C PRO A 104 -10.07 2.65 -6.26
N PRO A 105 -11.22 2.96 -5.62
CA PRO A 105 -11.31 2.95 -4.17
C PRO A 105 -11.01 1.60 -3.55
N ASN A 106 -10.25 1.66 -2.46
CA ASN A 106 -9.91 0.56 -1.58
C ASN A 106 -11.16 0.09 -0.79
N VAL A 107 -11.61 -1.16 -0.98
CA VAL A 107 -12.73 -1.79 -0.24
C VAL A 107 -12.33 -2.60 1.00
N THR A 108 -12.61 -2.14 2.21
CA THR A 108 -12.59 -2.97 3.45
C THR A 108 -13.68 -2.60 4.45
N GLY A 109 -14.48 -1.59 4.13
CA GLY A 109 -15.37 -0.95 5.07
C GLY A 109 -16.18 0.11 4.36
N VAL A 110 -15.74 1.35 4.44
CA VAL A 110 -16.51 2.53 4.00
C VAL A 110 -15.65 3.60 3.36
N LEU A 111 -16.21 4.30 2.38
CA LEU A 111 -15.69 5.54 1.84
C LEU A 111 -15.76 6.66 2.88
N HIS A 112 -14.62 7.25 3.22
CA HIS A 112 -14.52 8.52 3.96
C HIS A 112 -14.64 9.75 3.05
N ILE A 113 -14.81 10.95 3.65
CA ILE A 113 -15.06 12.23 2.96
C ILE A 113 -14.09 12.57 1.80
N GLY A 114 -12.81 12.18 1.87
CA GLY A 114 -11.86 12.37 0.76
C GLY A 114 -12.27 11.68 -0.55
N HIS A 115 -12.87 10.48 -0.46
CA HIS A 115 -13.41 9.80 -1.64
C HIS A 115 -14.66 10.52 -2.17
N ALA A 116 -15.52 11.03 -1.28
CA ALA A 116 -16.71 11.78 -1.67
C ALA A 116 -16.34 13.10 -2.38
N LEU A 117 -15.26 13.77 -1.97
CA LEU A 117 -14.71 14.94 -2.66
C LEU A 117 -14.22 14.59 -4.08
N THR A 118 -13.38 13.56 -4.20
CA THR A 118 -12.85 13.03 -5.47
C THR A 118 -14.01 12.67 -6.43
N THR A 119 -14.96 11.88 -5.93
CA THR A 119 -16.16 11.44 -6.67
C THR A 119 -17.01 12.63 -7.12
N ALA A 120 -17.21 13.65 -6.27
CA ALA A 120 -18.01 14.83 -6.62
C ALA A 120 -17.35 15.73 -7.66
N ILE A 121 -16.02 15.88 -7.63
CA ILE A 121 -15.26 16.62 -8.65
C ILE A 121 -15.38 15.90 -10.00
N GLN A 122 -15.16 14.58 -10.02
CA GLN A 122 -15.25 13.79 -11.25
C GLN A 122 -16.67 13.75 -11.82
N ASP A 123 -17.69 13.46 -11.00
CA ASP A 123 -19.09 13.41 -11.46
C ASP A 123 -19.56 14.76 -12.04
N LEU A 124 -19.10 15.89 -11.46
CA LEU A 124 -19.37 17.23 -12.00
C LEU A 124 -18.77 17.41 -13.40
N ILE A 125 -17.51 17.01 -13.60
CA ILE A 125 -16.83 17.10 -14.91
C ILE A 125 -17.51 16.16 -15.92
N ILE A 126 -17.81 14.92 -15.52
CA ILE A 126 -18.46 13.89 -16.33
C ILE A 126 -19.86 14.32 -16.77
N ARG A 127 -20.71 14.81 -15.85
CA ARG A 127 -22.04 15.36 -16.18
C ARG A 127 -21.93 16.57 -17.10
N TRP A 128 -21.03 17.51 -16.82
CA TRP A 128 -20.81 18.67 -17.69
C TRP A 128 -20.41 18.26 -19.11
N LYS A 129 -19.49 17.30 -19.27
CA LYS A 129 -19.07 16.80 -20.59
C LYS A 129 -20.18 16.03 -21.30
N ARG A 130 -20.94 15.19 -20.58
CA ARG A 130 -22.07 14.41 -21.13
C ARG A 130 -23.19 15.35 -21.62
N MET A 131 -23.46 16.42 -20.87
CA MET A 131 -24.38 17.51 -21.28
C MET A 131 -23.81 18.39 -22.41
N SER A 132 -22.48 18.50 -22.54
CA SER A 132 -21.80 19.21 -23.63
C SER A 132 -21.68 18.40 -24.92
N GLY A 133 -22.37 17.26 -25.03
CA GLY A 133 -22.45 16.45 -26.26
C GLY A 133 -21.29 15.48 -26.51
N PHE A 134 -20.42 15.25 -25.52
CA PHE A 134 -19.34 14.26 -25.62
C PHE A 134 -19.87 12.82 -25.47
N ASN A 135 -19.16 11.85 -26.02
CA ASN A 135 -19.27 10.46 -25.60
C ASN A 135 -18.44 10.29 -24.32
N VAL A 136 -19.08 10.02 -23.18
CA VAL A 136 -18.44 10.14 -21.87
C VAL A 136 -18.39 8.81 -21.14
N LEU A 137 -17.18 8.29 -21.00
CA LEU A 137 -16.87 7.13 -20.16
C LEU A 137 -16.29 7.61 -18.83
N TRP A 138 -16.93 7.21 -17.73
CA TRP A 138 -16.34 7.26 -16.40
C TRP A 138 -16.19 5.83 -15.90
N VAL A 139 -14.94 5.34 -15.89
CA VAL A 139 -14.62 3.94 -15.57
C VAL A 139 -14.75 3.72 -14.06
N PRO A 140 -15.65 2.83 -13.59
CA PRO A 140 -15.64 2.36 -12.21
C PRO A 140 -14.51 1.36 -11.96
N GLY A 141 -14.01 1.34 -10.74
CA GLY A 141 -13.01 0.38 -10.28
C GLY A 141 -12.94 0.32 -8.77
N MET A 142 -12.25 -0.69 -8.25
CA MET A 142 -11.88 -0.86 -6.84
C MET A 142 -10.50 -1.58 -6.83
N ASP A 143 -9.65 -1.42 -5.81
CA ASP A 143 -8.26 -1.97 -5.80
C ASP A 143 -7.96 -2.80 -4.53
N HIS A 144 -7.18 -3.88 -4.69
CA HIS A 144 -7.02 -5.08 -3.83
C HIS A 144 -6.01 -4.99 -2.71
N ALA A 145 -5.41 -3.80 -2.55
CA ALA A 145 -4.06 -3.48 -2.07
C ALA A 145 -3.26 -4.49 -1.21
N GLY A 146 -3.22 -5.75 -1.66
CA GLY A 146 -2.41 -6.89 -1.22
C GLY A 146 -2.24 -6.98 0.29
N ILE A 147 -1.16 -6.34 0.74
CA ILE A 147 -0.71 -6.28 2.14
C ILE A 147 -1.80 -5.79 3.09
N ALA A 148 -2.60 -4.82 2.67
CA ALA A 148 -3.42 -4.06 3.58
C ALA A 148 -4.82 -4.72 3.77
N THR A 149 -5.34 -5.41 2.75
CA THR A 149 -6.41 -6.41 2.86
C THR A 149 -5.97 -7.60 3.70
N GLN A 150 -4.77 -8.14 3.45
CA GLN A 150 -4.23 -9.25 4.23
C GLN A 150 -4.18 -8.90 5.72
N ILE A 151 -3.60 -7.74 6.08
CA ILE A 151 -3.56 -7.22 7.46
C ILE A 151 -4.97 -7.03 8.05
N THR A 152 -5.94 -6.58 7.25
CA THR A 152 -7.31 -6.36 7.74
C THR A 152 -7.99 -7.68 8.10
N VAL A 153 -7.83 -8.71 7.26
CA VAL A 153 -8.38 -10.05 7.51
C VAL A 153 -7.64 -10.72 8.66
N GLU A 154 -6.31 -10.66 8.71
CA GLU A 154 -5.49 -11.14 9.84
C GLU A 154 -5.91 -10.52 11.19
N LYS A 155 -6.21 -9.21 11.22
CA LYS A 155 -6.69 -8.52 12.43
C LYS A 155 -8.12 -8.89 12.86
N ASN A 156 -8.94 -9.44 11.96
CA ASN A 156 -10.29 -9.93 12.27
C ASN A 156 -10.28 -11.43 12.66
N LEU A 157 -9.30 -12.20 12.19
CA LEU A 157 -9.05 -13.57 12.62
C LEU A 157 -8.45 -13.59 14.04
N LYS A 158 -8.72 -14.68 14.78
CA LYS A 158 -8.17 -14.92 16.13
C LYS A 158 -7.03 -15.94 16.15
N ILE A 159 -6.51 -16.27 14.97
CA ILE A 159 -5.48 -17.26 14.66
C ILE A 159 -4.58 -16.67 13.57
N SER A 160 -3.32 -17.08 13.47
CA SER A 160 -2.46 -16.54 12.42
C SER A 160 -2.84 -17.12 11.04
N ARG A 161 -2.43 -16.44 9.96
CA ARG A 161 -2.54 -17.01 8.60
C ARG A 161 -1.86 -18.38 8.50
N HIS A 162 -0.75 -18.58 9.23
CA HIS A 162 0.04 -19.81 9.21
C HIS A 162 -0.69 -20.99 9.86
N ASP A 163 -1.44 -20.76 10.95
CA ASP A 163 -2.27 -21.78 11.59
C ASP A 163 -3.49 -22.19 10.73
N LEU A 164 -4.01 -21.24 9.95
CA LEU A 164 -5.19 -21.42 9.09
C LEU A 164 -4.85 -22.09 7.73
N GLY A 165 -3.64 -21.85 7.22
CA GLY A 165 -3.15 -22.32 5.93
C GLY A 165 -3.57 -21.44 4.74
N ARG A 166 -2.71 -21.39 3.70
CA ARG A 166 -2.82 -20.42 2.57
C ARG A 166 -4.18 -20.46 1.88
N GLU A 167 -4.71 -21.64 1.57
CA GLU A 167 -6.04 -21.76 0.95
C GLU A 167 -7.18 -21.18 1.80
N ASN A 168 -7.22 -21.52 3.09
CA ASN A 168 -8.35 -21.17 3.95
C ASN A 168 -8.29 -19.70 4.36
N PHE A 169 -7.08 -19.15 4.49
CA PHE A 169 -6.88 -17.72 4.61
C PHE A 169 -7.41 -16.98 3.37
N ILE A 170 -7.08 -17.43 2.16
CA ILE A 170 -7.60 -16.85 0.91
C ILE A 170 -9.14 -16.94 0.83
N LYS A 171 -9.75 -18.05 1.28
CA LYS A 171 -11.23 -18.19 1.34
C LYS A 171 -11.88 -17.16 2.29
N GLU A 172 -11.26 -16.87 3.44
CA GLU A 172 -11.75 -15.81 4.35
C GLU A 172 -11.51 -14.39 3.78
N VAL A 173 -10.45 -14.17 2.98
CA VAL A 173 -10.26 -12.90 2.24
C VAL A 173 -11.37 -12.68 1.20
N TRP A 174 -11.74 -13.71 0.43
CA TRP A 174 -12.88 -13.62 -0.51
C TRP A 174 -14.21 -13.34 0.19
N LYS A 175 -14.47 -14.02 1.32
CA LYS A 175 -15.64 -13.77 2.16
C LYS A 175 -15.66 -12.36 2.76
N TRP A 176 -14.49 -11.75 3.02
CA TRP A 176 -14.37 -10.34 3.40
C TRP A 176 -14.66 -9.40 2.21
N LYS A 177 -14.19 -9.71 0.99
CA LYS A 177 -14.52 -8.97 -0.25
C LYS A 177 -16.03 -8.79 -0.40
N GLU A 178 -16.76 -9.90 -0.45
CA GLU A 178 -18.20 -9.93 -0.74
C GLU A 178 -19.01 -9.05 0.23
N GLN A 179 -18.66 -9.10 1.52
CA GLN A 179 -19.30 -8.32 2.57
C GLN A 179 -19.00 -6.81 2.52
N LYS A 180 -17.90 -6.39 1.88
CA LYS A 180 -17.46 -5.00 1.88
C LYS A 180 -17.64 -4.30 0.52
N GLY A 181 -17.51 -5.00 -0.61
CA GLY A 181 -17.62 -4.42 -1.96
C GLY A 181 -18.97 -3.77 -2.18
N SER A 182 -20.03 -4.51 -1.84
CA SER A 182 -21.41 -4.04 -1.78
C SER A 182 -21.60 -2.72 -1.01
N THR A 183 -20.81 -2.46 0.03
CA THR A 183 -20.91 -1.21 0.82
C THR A 183 -20.35 -0.01 0.05
N ILE A 184 -19.17 -0.11 -0.55
CA ILE A 184 -18.57 0.99 -1.33
C ILE A 184 -19.40 1.32 -2.55
N LEU A 185 -19.86 0.30 -3.28
CA LEU A 185 -20.76 0.45 -4.41
C LEU A 185 -22.06 1.15 -3.99
N THR A 186 -22.65 0.77 -2.85
CA THR A 186 -23.83 1.45 -2.29
C THR A 186 -23.54 2.91 -1.93
N GLN A 187 -22.35 3.23 -1.41
CA GLN A 187 -21.97 4.62 -1.09
C GLN A 187 -21.78 5.49 -2.35
N LEU A 188 -21.10 5.01 -3.39
CA LEU A 188 -20.95 5.73 -4.66
C LEU A 188 -22.32 5.98 -5.32
N ARG A 189 -23.18 4.97 -5.34
CA ARG A 189 -24.58 5.06 -5.80
C ARG A 189 -25.38 6.07 -4.97
N ARG A 190 -25.21 6.07 -3.63
CA ARG A 190 -25.88 7.01 -2.72
C ARG A 190 -25.41 8.46 -2.88
N LEU A 191 -24.14 8.68 -3.24
CA LEU A 191 -23.58 9.97 -3.64
C LEU A 191 -24.05 10.42 -5.04
N GLY A 192 -24.66 9.52 -5.83
CA GLY A 192 -25.19 9.81 -7.16
C GLY A 192 -24.16 9.72 -8.28
N ALA A 193 -23.04 9.02 -8.10
CA ALA A 193 -21.98 8.93 -9.11
C ALA A 193 -22.47 8.31 -10.44
N SER A 194 -22.35 9.06 -11.54
CA SER A 194 -22.79 8.64 -12.89
C SER A 194 -21.76 7.81 -13.67
N LEU A 195 -21.21 6.80 -12.98
CA LEU A 195 -20.23 5.82 -13.47
C LEU A 195 -20.85 4.81 -14.46
N ASP A 196 -20.06 4.28 -15.39
CA ASP A 196 -20.52 3.23 -16.31
C ASP A 196 -20.44 1.83 -15.66
N TRP A 197 -21.44 1.50 -14.84
CA TRP A 197 -21.54 0.22 -14.12
C TRP A 197 -21.64 -1.02 -15.03
N SER A 198 -21.82 -0.87 -16.34
CA SER A 198 -21.72 -2.01 -17.26
C SER A 198 -20.28 -2.52 -17.44
N ARG A 199 -19.30 -1.75 -16.94
CA ARG A 199 -17.85 -1.97 -17.05
C ARG A 199 -17.19 -2.16 -15.68
N GLU A 200 -17.91 -2.71 -14.72
CA GLU A 200 -17.44 -2.87 -13.34
C GLU A 200 -16.32 -3.93 -13.23
N VAL A 201 -15.13 -3.49 -12.82
CA VAL A 201 -13.97 -4.35 -12.50
C VAL A 201 -13.65 -4.19 -11.00
N GLU A 202 -13.89 -5.24 -10.19
CA GLU A 202 -13.83 -5.21 -8.71
C GLU A 202 -12.42 -5.43 -8.09
N HIS A 203 -12.16 -4.97 -6.84
CA HIS A 203 -11.10 -5.44 -5.87
C HIS A 203 -11.29 -4.86 -4.39
N ILE A 204 -10.27 -4.67 -3.49
CA ILE A 204 -10.31 -4.69 -1.96
C ILE A 204 -9.22 -3.88 -1.12
N ASP A 205 -9.44 -2.86 -0.23
CA ASP A 205 -8.47 -2.41 0.86
C ASP A 205 -8.88 -1.33 1.96
N ILE A 206 -8.02 -0.96 2.96
CA ILE A 206 -8.23 -0.09 4.19
C ILE A 206 -7.62 1.34 4.25
N LYS A 207 -8.26 2.15 5.14
CA LYS A 207 -7.69 3.09 6.14
C LYS A 207 -8.58 3.02 7.43
N GLU A 208 -8.28 3.42 8.68
CA GLU A 208 -7.13 3.80 9.57
C GLU A 208 -7.73 4.04 11.02
N LYS A 209 -7.08 4.26 12.18
CA LYS A 209 -5.73 4.00 12.80
C LYS A 209 -5.73 4.55 14.27
N GLU A 210 -5.23 3.82 15.28
CA GLU A 210 -4.84 4.41 16.61
C GLU A 210 -3.69 3.62 17.33
N LEU A 211 -3.42 3.94 18.62
CA LEU A 211 -2.15 3.77 19.38
C LEU A 211 -1.51 2.36 19.46
N LEU A 212 -0.18 2.34 19.70
CA LEU A 212 0.70 1.22 19.33
C LEU A 212 1.26 0.36 20.49
N LYS A 213 1.09 -0.95 20.33
CA LYS A 213 2.07 -1.98 20.74
C LYS A 213 2.88 -2.40 19.51
N VAL A 214 4.12 -2.84 19.72
CA VAL A 214 4.88 -3.59 18.68
C VAL A 214 4.32 -5.03 18.64
N PRO A 215 3.87 -5.56 17.49
CA PRO A 215 3.41 -6.95 17.40
C PRO A 215 4.49 -7.96 17.82
N GLY A 216 4.11 -9.00 18.55
CA GLY A 216 5.03 -10.07 18.97
C GLY A 216 5.87 -9.80 20.21
N TYR A 217 5.76 -8.63 20.85
CA TYR A 217 6.48 -8.30 22.09
C TYR A 217 5.50 -8.04 23.26
N GLU A 218 5.82 -8.55 24.45
CA GLU A 218 4.99 -8.37 25.65
C GLU A 218 5.14 -6.96 26.25
N ASN A 219 6.36 -6.39 26.16
CA ASN A 219 6.74 -5.09 26.70
C ASN A 219 6.80 -4.00 25.61
N GLN A 220 6.77 -2.73 26.02
CA GLN A 220 7.04 -1.60 25.13
C GLN A 220 8.54 -1.52 24.79
N VAL A 221 8.87 -1.32 23.52
CA VAL A 221 10.25 -1.24 23.02
C VAL A 221 10.68 0.22 22.90
N GLU A 222 11.85 0.56 23.45
CA GLU A 222 12.40 1.92 23.44
C GLU A 222 13.22 2.22 22.17
N PHE A 223 13.12 3.47 21.67
CA PHE A 223 13.80 3.97 20.47
C PHE A 223 14.37 5.38 20.74
N GLY A 224 15.39 5.80 19.96
CA GLY A 224 16.04 7.12 20.10
C GLY A 224 17.32 7.13 20.93
N LEU A 225 17.94 5.97 21.13
CA LEU A 225 19.21 5.80 21.84
C LEU A 225 20.34 5.42 20.87
N ILE A 226 21.52 6.03 21.02
CA ILE A 226 22.77 5.57 20.40
C ILE A 226 23.69 4.97 21.47
N THR A 227 23.99 3.68 21.32
CA THR A 227 24.91 2.93 22.19
C THR A 227 26.31 2.99 21.63
N SER A 228 27.28 3.31 22.48
CA SER A 228 28.71 3.22 22.17
C SER A 228 29.30 1.94 22.75
N PHE A 229 30.10 1.23 21.97
CA PHE A 229 30.81 0.03 22.44
C PHE A 229 32.14 -0.17 21.72
N ALA A 230 33.03 -0.93 22.35
CA ALA A 230 34.40 -1.15 21.92
C ALA A 230 34.59 -2.49 21.19
N TYR A 231 35.37 -2.44 20.11
CA TYR A 231 35.91 -3.59 19.41
C TYR A 231 37.40 -3.78 19.78
N PRO A 232 37.81 -4.95 20.32
CA PRO A 232 39.22 -5.26 20.53
C PRO A 232 40.01 -5.23 19.22
N LEU A 233 41.21 -4.65 19.24
CA LEU A 233 42.10 -4.59 18.08
C LEU A 233 43.08 -5.78 18.04
N GLU A 234 43.33 -6.29 16.84
CA GLU A 234 44.30 -7.37 16.62
C GLU A 234 45.72 -6.92 17.00
N GLY A 235 46.55 -7.86 17.47
CA GLY A 235 47.95 -7.60 17.82
C GLY A 235 48.16 -6.78 19.10
N GLY A 236 47.12 -6.58 19.92
CA GLY A 236 47.22 -5.86 21.19
C GLY A 236 47.22 -4.33 21.04
N LEU A 237 46.74 -3.80 19.92
CA LEU A 237 46.69 -2.35 19.62
C LEU A 237 45.64 -1.57 20.45
N GLY A 238 44.99 -2.20 21.42
CA GLY A 238 43.93 -1.60 22.26
C GLY A 238 42.53 -1.93 21.74
N GLU A 239 41.69 -0.91 21.63
CA GLU A 239 40.29 -1.02 21.17
C GLU A 239 39.91 0.14 20.26
N VAL A 240 38.89 -0.06 19.42
CA VAL A 240 38.23 1.00 18.65
C VAL A 240 36.76 1.09 19.03
N VAL A 241 36.28 2.29 19.37
CA VAL A 241 34.90 2.51 19.82
C VAL A 241 34.02 2.93 18.65
N VAL A 242 32.92 2.22 18.44
CA VAL A 242 31.87 2.53 17.47
C VAL A 242 30.59 2.98 18.19
N ALA A 243 29.70 3.69 17.48
CA ALA A 243 28.42 4.11 18.01
C ALA A 243 27.27 3.71 17.06
N THR A 244 26.24 3.04 17.57
CA THR A 244 25.09 2.53 16.77
C THR A 244 23.76 2.70 17.51
N THR A 245 22.67 2.92 16.76
CA THR A 245 21.28 2.84 17.27
C THR A 245 20.73 1.41 17.22
N ARG A 246 21.47 0.48 16.60
CA ARG A 246 21.08 -0.91 16.34
C ARG A 246 22.19 -1.86 16.77
N VAL A 247 22.29 -2.12 18.07
CA VAL A 247 23.36 -2.98 18.63
C VAL A 247 23.23 -4.42 18.13
N GLU A 248 22.01 -4.90 17.95
CA GLU A 248 21.70 -6.25 17.47
C GLU A 248 22.33 -6.60 16.11
N THR A 249 22.50 -5.60 15.24
CA THR A 249 23.11 -5.79 13.91
C THR A 249 24.59 -6.15 13.96
N MET A 250 25.28 -5.90 15.08
CA MET A 250 26.74 -6.07 15.17
C MET A 250 27.20 -7.50 14.88
N LEU A 251 26.36 -8.50 15.15
CA LEU A 251 26.68 -9.91 14.90
C LEU A 251 26.94 -10.21 13.42
N GLY A 252 26.34 -9.41 12.52
CA GLY A 252 26.55 -9.43 11.07
C GLY A 252 27.64 -8.48 10.58
N ASP A 253 28.38 -7.80 11.47
CA ASP A 253 29.42 -6.86 11.05
C ASP A 253 30.52 -7.56 10.26
N THR A 254 30.94 -6.94 9.15
CA THR A 254 32.02 -7.44 8.28
C THR A 254 33.15 -6.43 8.06
N ALA A 255 33.02 -5.20 8.57
CA ALA A 255 34.11 -4.22 8.67
C ALA A 255 33.84 -3.14 9.74
N ILE A 256 34.86 -2.33 10.02
CA ILE A 256 34.71 -1.05 10.72
C ILE A 256 35.23 0.06 9.78
N ALA A 257 34.39 1.05 9.48
CA ALA A 257 34.77 2.17 8.63
C ALA A 257 35.21 3.38 9.46
N ILE A 258 36.26 4.05 8.97
CA ILE A 258 36.80 5.31 9.47
C ILE A 258 36.95 6.32 8.31
N HIS A 259 36.99 7.62 8.61
CA HIS A 259 37.30 8.63 7.59
C HIS A 259 38.81 8.66 7.30
N PRO A 260 39.27 8.68 6.03
CA PRO A 260 40.70 8.61 5.68
C PRO A 260 41.55 9.72 6.31
N ASP A 261 41.02 10.94 6.40
CA ASP A 261 41.75 12.10 6.94
C ASP A 261 41.55 12.31 8.45
N ASP A 262 40.95 11.36 9.17
CA ASP A 262 40.77 11.49 10.62
C ASP A 262 42.07 11.17 11.37
N ALA A 263 42.72 12.23 11.86
CA ALA A 263 43.96 12.16 12.64
C ALA A 263 43.87 11.26 13.89
N ARG A 264 42.67 10.98 14.42
CA ARG A 264 42.47 10.05 15.54
C ARG A 264 42.70 8.60 15.13
N TYR A 265 42.39 8.24 13.88
CA TYR A 265 42.30 6.85 13.42
C TYR A 265 43.29 6.48 12.32
N THR A 266 44.16 7.41 11.88
CA THR A 266 45.18 7.17 10.85
C THR A 266 46.11 5.99 11.17
N HIS A 267 46.35 5.71 12.46
CA HIS A 267 47.15 4.58 12.93
C HIS A 267 46.46 3.20 12.77
N LEU A 268 45.15 3.19 12.52
CA LEU A 268 44.33 1.99 12.32
C LEU A 268 44.11 1.64 10.83
N HIS A 269 44.65 2.41 9.90
CA HIS A 269 44.52 2.16 8.46
C HIS A 269 45.04 0.77 8.08
N GLY A 270 44.18 -0.07 7.49
CA GLY A 270 44.52 -1.45 7.11
C GLY A 270 44.83 -2.37 8.31
N LYS A 271 44.43 -1.98 9.53
CA LYS A 271 44.44 -2.86 10.71
C LYS A 271 43.14 -3.65 10.79
N PHE A 272 43.04 -4.51 11.79
CA PHE A 272 41.90 -5.40 11.99
C PHE A 272 41.44 -5.36 13.44
N ALA A 273 40.15 -5.50 13.64
CA ALA A 273 39.50 -5.73 14.92
C ALA A 273 39.01 -7.18 15.03
N VAL A 274 38.69 -7.63 16.23
CA VAL A 274 38.13 -8.95 16.51
C VAL A 274 36.70 -8.78 17.04
N HIS A 275 35.72 -9.38 16.39
CA HIS A 275 34.33 -9.30 16.81
C HIS A 275 34.11 -10.09 18.12
N PRO A 276 33.53 -9.48 19.18
CA PRO A 276 33.67 -9.97 20.56
C PRO A 276 32.82 -11.18 20.91
N PHE A 277 31.96 -11.66 20.02
CA PHE A 277 31.13 -12.86 20.20
C PHE A 277 31.63 -14.02 19.33
N ASN A 278 31.41 -13.96 18.02
CA ASN A 278 31.82 -15.01 17.07
C ASN A 278 33.32 -15.00 16.67
N GLY A 279 34.14 -14.07 17.16
CA GLY A 279 35.58 -14.02 16.86
C GLY A 279 35.96 -13.59 15.43
N ARG A 280 35.01 -13.17 14.58
CA ARG A 280 35.27 -12.75 13.19
C ARG A 280 36.30 -11.62 13.13
N ARG A 281 37.26 -11.73 12.21
CA ARG A 281 38.33 -10.76 11.98
C ARG A 281 37.85 -9.65 11.05
N LEU A 282 37.59 -8.46 11.59
CA LEU A 282 37.00 -7.32 10.89
C LEU A 282 38.09 -6.39 10.34
N PRO A 283 38.19 -6.14 9.02
CA PRO A 283 39.06 -5.09 8.48
C PRO A 283 38.62 -3.69 8.91
N ILE A 284 39.60 -2.81 9.14
CA ILE A 284 39.40 -1.37 9.34
C ILE A 284 39.69 -0.66 8.02
N ILE A 285 38.64 -0.07 7.45
CA ILE A 285 38.60 0.47 6.08
C ILE A 285 38.32 1.98 6.07
N CYS A 286 38.85 2.67 5.06
CA CYS A 286 38.74 4.12 4.95
C CYS A 286 37.63 4.50 3.94
N ASP A 287 36.54 5.15 4.38
CA ASP A 287 35.45 5.60 3.50
C ASP A 287 34.94 6.99 3.90
N GLY A 288 35.47 8.02 3.25
CA GLY A 288 35.04 9.41 3.45
C GLY A 288 33.72 9.80 2.75
N LYS A 289 32.97 8.83 2.21
CA LYS A 289 31.63 9.07 1.64
C LYS A 289 30.53 8.77 2.67
N LEU A 290 30.75 7.78 3.54
CA LEU A 290 29.81 7.38 4.58
C LEU A 290 30.21 7.89 5.98
N VAL A 291 31.52 7.90 6.30
CA VAL A 291 31.98 8.23 7.65
C VAL A 291 32.16 9.73 7.81
N LEU A 292 31.45 10.32 8.77
CA LEU A 292 31.63 11.72 9.19
C LEU A 292 32.41 11.75 10.51
N PRO A 293 33.62 12.36 10.58
CA PRO A 293 34.44 12.42 11.80
C PRO A 293 33.69 12.97 13.02
N GLU A 294 32.84 13.96 12.83
CA GLU A 294 32.04 14.61 13.86
C GLU A 294 30.85 13.78 14.38
N PHE A 295 30.53 12.64 13.74
CA PHE A 295 29.35 11.85 14.06
C PHE A 295 29.66 10.69 15.01
N GLY A 296 29.20 10.81 16.27
CA GLY A 296 29.42 9.78 17.28
C GLY A 296 30.90 9.72 17.69
N THR A 297 31.58 8.62 17.36
CA THR A 297 33.03 8.51 17.57
C THR A 297 33.86 8.94 16.35
N GLY A 298 33.28 8.93 15.13
CA GLY A 298 34.04 8.95 13.87
C GLY A 298 34.42 7.54 13.37
N CYS A 299 33.98 6.48 14.05
CA CYS A 299 34.05 5.08 13.57
C CYS A 299 32.63 4.51 13.42
N VAL A 300 32.35 3.87 12.29
CA VAL A 300 31.06 3.22 12.01
C VAL A 300 31.26 1.71 11.89
N LYS A 301 30.43 0.94 12.59
CA LYS A 301 30.36 -0.52 12.40
C LYS A 301 29.53 -0.87 11.16
N ILE A 302 30.08 -1.67 10.25
CA ILE A 302 29.48 -1.93 8.94
C ILE A 302 28.80 -3.30 8.91
N THR A 303 27.48 -3.32 8.76
CA THR A 303 26.63 -4.52 8.55
C THR A 303 25.98 -4.49 7.16
N PRO A 304 26.66 -4.93 6.08
CA PRO A 304 26.17 -4.72 4.71
C PRO A 304 24.82 -5.37 4.39
N ALA A 305 24.37 -6.35 5.17
CA ALA A 305 23.07 -6.99 4.99
C ALA A 305 21.88 -6.26 5.67
N HIS A 306 22.13 -5.28 6.54
CA HIS A 306 21.12 -4.72 7.47
C HIS A 306 21.04 -3.20 7.56
N ASP A 307 21.82 -2.46 6.76
CA ASP A 307 21.59 -1.02 6.52
C ASP A 307 21.89 -0.66 5.04
N PRO A 308 21.06 0.16 4.36
CA PRO A 308 21.28 0.51 2.95
C PRO A 308 22.57 1.29 2.66
N ASN A 309 23.10 2.03 3.63
CA ASN A 309 24.34 2.79 3.49
C ASN A 309 25.55 1.84 3.63
N ASP A 310 25.48 0.93 4.61
CA ASP A 310 26.45 -0.14 4.82
C ASP A 310 26.47 -1.12 3.64
N PHE A 311 25.33 -1.40 3.02
CA PHE A 311 25.20 -2.21 1.80
C PHE A 311 25.97 -1.60 0.63
N GLU A 312 25.75 -0.31 0.36
CA GLU A 312 26.45 0.42 -0.70
C GLU A 312 27.94 0.64 -0.38
N LEU A 313 28.33 0.68 0.90
CA LEU A 313 29.74 0.66 1.31
C LEU A 313 30.36 -0.73 1.12
N GLY A 314 29.65 -1.79 1.50
CA GLY A 314 30.06 -3.19 1.30
C GLY A 314 30.36 -3.50 -0.15
N LYS A 315 29.55 -2.98 -1.09
CA LYS A 315 29.84 -3.05 -2.54
C LYS A 315 31.14 -2.34 -2.91
N ARG A 316 31.36 -1.11 -2.43
CA ARG A 316 32.57 -0.32 -2.75
C ARG A 316 33.87 -0.98 -2.29
N HIS A 317 33.85 -1.64 -1.14
CA HIS A 317 35.03 -2.25 -0.51
C HIS A 317 35.09 -3.79 -0.65
N ASN A 318 34.18 -4.38 -1.45
CA ASN A 318 34.07 -5.83 -1.66
C ASN A 318 34.02 -6.62 -0.32
N LEU A 319 33.14 -6.20 0.58
CA LEU A 319 32.89 -6.87 1.86
C LEU A 319 31.95 -8.07 1.70
N GLU A 320 32.01 -8.96 2.68
CA GLU A 320 31.03 -10.03 2.84
C GLU A 320 29.68 -9.47 3.35
N PHE A 321 28.58 -10.07 2.92
CA PHE A 321 27.21 -9.65 3.25
C PHE A 321 26.51 -10.74 4.08
N ILE A 322 26.61 -10.66 5.41
CA ILE A 322 26.13 -11.69 6.33
C ILE A 322 24.74 -11.32 6.88
N ASN A 323 23.70 -11.99 6.40
CA ASN A 323 22.36 -11.90 6.99
C ASN A 323 22.32 -12.65 8.33
N ILE A 324 21.95 -11.95 9.41
CA ILE A 324 21.78 -12.52 10.76
C ILE A 324 20.31 -12.68 11.19
N PHE A 325 19.33 -12.28 10.38
CA PHE A 325 17.92 -12.43 10.72
C PHE A 325 17.21 -13.55 9.93
N THR A 326 16.17 -14.11 10.53
CA THR A 326 15.14 -14.94 9.89
C THR A 326 14.01 -14.05 9.36
N ASP A 327 13.15 -14.59 8.47
CA ASP A 327 11.96 -13.89 7.98
C ASP A 327 10.95 -13.50 9.08
N ASP A 328 11.01 -14.15 10.26
CA ASP A 328 10.19 -13.81 11.44
C ASP A 328 10.93 -12.92 12.46
N GLY A 329 12.04 -12.28 12.06
CA GLY A 329 12.72 -11.25 12.85
C GLY A 329 13.49 -11.76 14.07
N LYS A 330 13.89 -13.04 14.07
CA LYS A 330 14.78 -13.65 15.07
C LYS A 330 16.21 -13.74 14.56
N ILE A 331 17.16 -13.87 15.48
CA ILE A 331 18.56 -14.13 15.15
C ILE A 331 18.70 -15.55 14.57
N ASN A 332 19.32 -15.67 13.40
CA ASN A 332 19.69 -16.95 12.78
C ASN A 332 21.10 -17.40 13.24
N THR A 333 21.55 -18.58 12.80
CA THR A 333 22.83 -19.19 13.20
C THR A 333 24.07 -18.33 12.93
N ASN A 334 24.05 -17.40 11.97
CA ASN A 334 25.16 -16.47 11.73
C ASN A 334 25.35 -15.45 12.87
N GLY A 335 24.34 -15.27 13.73
CA GLY A 335 24.44 -14.49 14.96
C GLY A 335 25.26 -15.16 16.07
N GLY A 336 25.44 -16.48 16.00
CA GLY A 336 26.11 -17.30 17.00
C GLY A 336 25.14 -17.89 18.04
N ASP A 337 25.60 -18.98 18.68
CA ASP A 337 24.76 -19.84 19.53
C ASP A 337 24.14 -19.10 20.72
N ASP A 338 24.88 -18.15 21.33
CA ASP A 338 24.46 -17.33 22.46
C ASP A 338 23.16 -16.53 22.22
N PHE A 339 22.84 -16.22 20.94
CA PHE A 339 21.73 -15.35 20.56
C PHE A 339 20.73 -15.99 19.60
N THR A 340 21.04 -17.17 19.04
CA THR A 340 20.21 -17.82 18.01
C THR A 340 18.79 -18.10 18.50
N GLY A 341 17.79 -17.75 17.69
CA GLY A 341 16.37 -17.88 18.01
C GLY A 341 15.78 -16.70 18.80
N MET A 342 16.58 -15.76 19.32
CA MET A 342 16.07 -14.59 20.03
C MET A 342 15.42 -13.58 19.06
N PRO A 343 14.22 -13.02 19.36
CA PRO A 343 13.66 -11.91 18.60
C PRO A 343 14.55 -10.67 18.64
N ARG A 344 14.68 -9.94 17.52
CA ARG A 344 15.66 -8.83 17.32
C ARG A 344 15.80 -7.82 18.46
N PHE A 345 14.70 -7.36 19.07
CA PHE A 345 14.76 -6.40 20.18
C PHE A 345 15.14 -7.03 21.53
N ALA A 346 14.80 -8.31 21.77
CA ALA A 346 15.30 -9.04 22.94
C ALA A 346 16.80 -9.36 22.79
N ALA A 347 17.24 -9.69 21.56
CA ALA A 347 18.65 -9.84 21.24
C ALA A 347 19.43 -8.53 21.49
N ARG A 348 18.88 -7.35 21.14
CA ARG A 348 19.49 -6.04 21.47
C ARG A 348 19.81 -5.91 22.96
N GLU A 349 18.86 -6.24 23.82
CA GLU A 349 19.05 -6.18 25.28
C GLU A 349 20.11 -7.18 25.75
N ALA A 350 20.02 -8.44 25.31
CA ALA A 350 20.98 -9.50 25.65
C ALA A 350 22.42 -9.17 25.21
N ILE A 351 22.60 -8.63 24.00
CA ILE A 351 23.91 -8.25 23.45
C ILE A 351 24.47 -7.04 24.22
N VAL A 352 23.64 -6.05 24.58
CA VAL A 352 24.07 -4.92 25.43
C VAL A 352 24.54 -5.40 26.80
N GLU A 353 23.86 -6.36 27.43
CA GLU A 353 24.31 -6.92 28.70
C GLU A 353 25.59 -7.76 28.54
N ALA A 354 25.71 -8.54 27.47
CA ALA A 354 26.92 -9.31 27.17
C ALA A 354 28.13 -8.40 26.87
N LEU A 355 27.92 -7.22 26.27
CA LEU A 355 28.94 -6.18 26.10
C LEU A 355 29.38 -5.55 27.43
N LYS A 356 28.47 -5.37 28.41
CA LYS A 356 28.84 -4.93 29.77
C LYS A 356 29.69 -6.00 30.46
N ASN A 357 29.26 -7.26 30.41
CA ASN A 357 29.96 -8.40 31.03
C ASN A 357 31.36 -8.65 30.42
N LYS A 358 31.55 -8.36 29.13
CA LYS A 358 32.88 -8.36 28.47
C LYS A 358 33.70 -7.09 28.70
N GLY A 359 33.18 -6.09 29.41
CA GLY A 359 33.86 -4.81 29.67
C GLY A 359 33.98 -3.88 28.44
N LEU A 360 33.21 -4.13 27.38
CA LEU A 360 33.28 -3.43 26.09
C LEU A 360 32.20 -2.37 25.90
N TYR A 361 31.17 -2.33 26.74
CA TYR A 361 30.17 -1.26 26.73
C TYR A 361 30.79 0.10 27.09
N ARG A 362 30.47 1.16 26.33
CA ARG A 362 31.02 2.53 26.51
C ARG A 362 29.95 3.58 26.77
N GLY A 363 28.72 3.17 27.09
CA GLY A 363 27.61 4.05 27.45
C GLY A 363 26.58 4.24 26.34
N VAL A 364 25.57 5.05 26.63
CA VAL A 364 24.45 5.37 25.74
C VAL A 364 24.16 6.88 25.80
N GLN A 365 23.70 7.43 24.68
CA GLN A 365 23.30 8.84 24.56
C GLN A 365 21.96 8.94 23.82
N ASN A 366 21.16 9.96 24.13
CA ASN A 366 19.93 10.23 23.39
C ASN A 366 20.27 10.80 22.01
N LYS A 367 19.60 10.32 20.96
CA LYS A 367 19.84 10.76 19.58
C LYS A 367 18.57 10.73 18.75
N GLU A 368 18.27 11.87 18.11
CA GLU A 368 17.23 11.94 17.09
C GLU A 368 17.58 11.01 15.92
N MET A 369 16.63 10.15 15.53
CA MET A 369 16.82 9.17 14.46
C MET A 369 15.55 9.06 13.60
N LYS A 370 15.74 8.72 12.32
CA LYS A 370 14.64 8.37 11.42
C LYS A 370 14.42 6.86 11.50
N LEU A 371 13.23 6.47 11.95
CA LEU A 371 12.83 5.07 12.06
C LEU A 371 11.90 4.71 10.89
N GLY A 372 12.23 3.66 10.14
CA GLY A 372 11.33 3.14 9.11
C GLY A 372 10.19 2.37 9.75
N LEU A 373 8.95 2.85 9.59
CA LEU A 373 7.74 2.15 10.01
C LEU A 373 6.93 1.72 8.79
N CYS A 374 6.40 0.50 8.80
CA CYS A 374 5.44 0.05 7.81
C CYS A 374 4.13 0.84 7.98
N GLU A 375 3.67 1.53 6.93
CA GLU A 375 2.47 2.39 6.98
C GLU A 375 1.21 1.65 7.49
N ARG A 376 1.13 0.33 7.24
CA ARG A 376 -0.07 -0.51 7.42
C ARG A 376 -0.07 -1.35 8.70
N THR A 377 1.09 -1.84 9.14
CA THR A 377 1.23 -2.53 10.45
C THR A 377 1.69 -1.60 11.57
N SER A 378 2.36 -0.49 11.23
CA SER A 378 3.15 0.36 12.14
C SER A 378 4.30 -0.34 12.85
N ASP A 379 4.70 -1.53 12.40
CA ASP A 379 5.93 -2.21 12.86
C ASP A 379 7.19 -1.63 12.19
N VAL A 380 8.34 -1.83 12.83
CA VAL A 380 9.65 -1.34 12.39
C VAL A 380 10.17 -2.15 11.20
N ILE A 381 10.37 -1.49 10.07
CA ILE A 381 10.91 -2.10 8.85
C ILE A 381 12.32 -2.62 9.12
N GLU A 382 12.57 -3.87 8.76
CA GLU A 382 13.88 -4.52 8.85
C GLU A 382 14.55 -4.55 7.47
N PRO A 383 15.69 -3.88 7.27
CA PRO A 383 16.49 -4.06 6.06
C PRO A 383 17.13 -5.46 6.08
N MET A 384 16.85 -6.25 5.05
CA MET A 384 17.46 -7.58 4.83
C MET A 384 17.75 -7.75 3.34
N ILE A 385 18.80 -8.51 3.03
CA ILE A 385 19.01 -8.99 1.66
C ILE A 385 18.09 -10.19 1.43
N LYS A 386 17.31 -10.12 0.36
CA LYS A 386 16.51 -11.23 -0.16
C LYS A 386 16.52 -11.15 -1.70
N PRO A 387 16.59 -12.28 -2.42
CA PRO A 387 16.20 -12.32 -3.83
C PRO A 387 14.76 -11.80 -3.97
N GLN A 388 14.54 -10.89 -4.91
CA GLN A 388 13.27 -10.22 -5.17
C GLN A 388 13.22 -9.84 -6.65
N TRP A 389 12.03 -9.67 -7.21
CA TRP A 389 11.82 -9.20 -8.57
C TRP A 389 11.84 -7.67 -8.63
N TYR A 390 12.58 -7.11 -9.59
CA TYR A 390 12.73 -5.67 -9.79
C TYR A 390 12.41 -5.25 -11.23
N VAL A 391 11.70 -4.14 -11.39
CA VAL A 391 11.57 -3.41 -12.66
C VAL A 391 12.65 -2.32 -12.72
N ASN A 392 13.36 -2.22 -13.84
CA ASN A 392 14.34 -1.15 -14.02
C ASN A 392 13.65 0.16 -14.41
N CYS A 393 13.48 1.05 -13.44
CA CYS A 393 12.75 2.30 -13.62
C CYS A 393 13.51 3.33 -14.47
N SER A 394 14.78 3.10 -14.82
CA SER A 394 15.65 4.15 -15.38
C SER A 394 15.24 4.58 -16.80
N MET A 395 14.71 3.67 -17.61
CA MET A 395 14.19 4.00 -18.95
C MET A 395 12.82 4.68 -18.84
N ILE A 396 11.88 4.04 -18.15
CA ILE A 396 10.49 4.52 -18.07
C ILE A 396 10.38 5.86 -17.32
N ALA A 397 11.23 6.12 -16.31
CA ALA A 397 11.31 7.43 -15.65
C ALA A 397 11.78 8.55 -16.59
N LYS A 398 12.71 8.26 -17.50
CA LYS A 398 13.17 9.23 -18.51
C LYS A 398 12.04 9.59 -19.48
N GLU A 399 11.25 8.61 -19.91
CA GLU A 399 10.16 8.84 -20.86
C GLU A 399 8.95 9.50 -20.19
N ALA A 400 8.59 9.08 -18.97
CA ALA A 400 7.58 9.75 -18.13
C ALA A 400 7.95 11.20 -17.77
N LEU A 401 9.24 11.53 -17.72
CA LEU A 401 9.75 12.90 -17.55
C LEU A 401 9.69 13.72 -18.85
N ASP A 402 9.99 13.09 -20.00
CA ASP A 402 9.93 13.71 -21.33
C ASP A 402 8.48 14.11 -21.69
N VAL A 403 7.52 13.19 -21.60
CA VAL A 403 6.10 13.47 -21.93
C VAL A 403 5.46 14.53 -21.03
N ALA A 404 6.02 14.77 -19.85
CA ALA A 404 5.57 15.78 -18.89
C ALA A 404 6.26 17.15 -19.06
N THR A 405 7.52 17.18 -19.52
CA THR A 405 8.37 18.38 -19.37
C THR A 405 9.21 18.78 -20.58
N SER A 406 9.21 18.02 -21.67
CA SER A 406 9.86 18.36 -22.94
C SER A 406 8.95 19.24 -23.80
N ASP A 407 9.46 20.37 -24.31
CA ASP A 407 8.67 21.28 -25.15
C ASP A 407 8.29 20.67 -26.52
N GLU A 408 9.03 19.67 -27.00
CA GLU A 408 8.74 18.95 -28.24
C GLU A 408 7.76 17.77 -28.05
N ASN A 409 7.88 17.06 -26.91
CA ASN A 409 7.21 15.79 -26.69
C ASN A 409 6.03 15.86 -25.70
N LYS A 410 5.66 17.05 -25.22
CA LYS A 410 4.65 17.21 -24.15
C LYS A 410 3.29 16.61 -24.51
N LYS A 411 2.88 15.61 -23.72
CA LYS A 411 1.57 14.96 -23.80
C LYS A 411 0.78 15.06 -22.49
N LEU A 412 1.43 15.44 -21.38
CA LEU A 412 0.83 15.54 -20.05
C LEU A 412 0.88 17.00 -19.52
N GLU A 413 -0.21 17.46 -18.91
CA GLU A 413 -0.26 18.72 -18.14
C GLU A 413 -0.75 18.46 -16.72
N PHE A 414 -0.04 19.02 -15.73
CA PHE A 414 -0.42 18.95 -14.33
C PHE A 414 -1.16 20.22 -13.89
N ILE A 415 -2.25 20.05 -13.15
CA ILE A 415 -3.02 21.14 -12.54
C ILE A 415 -3.18 20.82 -11.04
N PRO A 416 -2.68 21.65 -10.12
CA PRO A 416 -1.83 22.83 -10.31
C PRO A 416 -0.42 22.50 -10.86
N LYS A 417 0.17 23.46 -11.59
CA LYS A 417 1.46 23.30 -12.31
C LYS A 417 2.68 23.06 -11.42
N GLN A 418 2.57 23.28 -10.11
CA GLN A 418 3.64 23.00 -9.14
C GLN A 418 4.03 21.50 -9.13
N TYR A 419 3.06 20.60 -9.35
CA TYR A 419 3.32 19.16 -9.35
C TYR A 419 4.23 18.70 -10.50
N THR A 420 4.38 19.47 -11.57
CA THR A 420 5.39 19.21 -12.62
C THR A 420 6.83 19.27 -12.08
N ALA A 421 7.10 20.15 -11.11
CA ALA A 421 8.42 20.24 -10.47
C ALA A 421 8.65 19.09 -9.48
N GLU A 422 7.61 18.66 -8.77
CA GLU A 422 7.67 17.53 -7.85
C GLU A 422 7.85 16.19 -8.59
N TRP A 423 7.12 16.01 -9.69
CA TRP A 423 7.26 14.90 -10.66
C TRP A 423 8.69 14.80 -11.18
N ARG A 424 9.24 15.91 -11.69
CA ARG A 424 10.63 16.00 -12.17
C ARG A 424 11.62 15.57 -11.09
N ARG A 425 11.56 16.16 -9.89
CA ARG A 425 12.47 15.86 -8.77
C ARG A 425 12.48 14.37 -8.39
N TRP A 426 11.35 13.68 -8.56
CA TRP A 426 11.23 12.25 -8.25
C TRP A 426 11.78 11.37 -9.38
N LEU A 427 11.48 11.68 -10.65
CA LEU A 427 11.95 10.93 -11.82
C LEU A 427 13.40 11.24 -12.25
N GLU A 428 14.02 12.30 -11.74
CA GLU A 428 15.44 12.62 -12.00
C GLU A 428 16.41 11.64 -11.34
N ASN A 429 16.00 10.94 -10.28
CA ASN A 429 16.82 9.98 -9.54
C ASN A 429 16.01 8.70 -9.22
N PRO A 430 15.58 7.95 -10.24
CA PRO A 430 14.75 6.77 -10.05
C PRO A 430 15.55 5.66 -9.34
N ARG A 431 14.84 4.77 -8.67
CA ARG A 431 15.37 3.50 -8.17
C ARG A 431 14.57 2.37 -8.79
N ASP A 432 15.23 1.25 -9.03
CA ASP A 432 14.57 0.05 -9.52
C ASP A 432 13.52 -0.42 -8.50
N TRP A 433 12.30 -0.65 -8.98
CA TRP A 433 11.13 -0.91 -8.16
C TRP A 433 11.06 -2.40 -7.87
N CYS A 434 11.25 -2.77 -6.59
CA CYS A 434 10.95 -4.12 -6.11
C CYS A 434 9.45 -4.36 -6.28
N ILE A 435 9.06 -5.22 -7.23
CA ILE A 435 7.67 -5.56 -7.53
C ILE A 435 7.18 -6.82 -6.83
N SER A 436 8.04 -7.61 -6.18
CA SER A 436 7.63 -8.83 -5.47
C SER A 436 7.27 -8.60 -4.00
N ARG A 437 6.28 -9.35 -3.50
CA ARG A 437 5.77 -9.25 -2.13
C ARG A 437 5.49 -10.65 -1.57
N GLN A 438 6.01 -10.92 -0.36
CA GLN A 438 5.82 -12.17 0.39
C GLN A 438 4.42 -12.26 1.07
N LEU A 439 3.39 -11.95 0.30
CA LEU A 439 1.99 -11.93 0.69
C LEU A 439 1.28 -13.17 0.13
N TRP A 440 0.15 -13.49 0.74
CA TRP A 440 -0.74 -14.55 0.24
C TRP A 440 -1.89 -14.02 -0.59
N TRP A 441 -2.10 -12.70 -0.59
CA TRP A 441 -3.13 -12.00 -1.35
C TRP A 441 -2.51 -11.02 -2.34
N GLY A 442 -2.84 -11.16 -3.62
CA GLY A 442 -2.27 -10.44 -4.76
C GLY A 442 -2.15 -11.34 -6.00
N HIS A 443 -1.79 -10.75 -7.14
CA HIS A 443 -1.54 -11.52 -8.37
C HIS A 443 -0.21 -12.28 -8.24
N ARG A 444 -0.21 -13.63 -8.29
CA ARG A 444 1.05 -14.41 -8.27
C ARG A 444 1.98 -13.97 -9.40
N ILE A 445 3.29 -13.92 -9.12
CA ILE A 445 4.28 -13.57 -10.14
C ILE A 445 4.29 -14.65 -11.24
N PRO A 446 4.29 -14.27 -12.53
CA PRO A 446 4.39 -15.19 -13.65
C PRO A 446 5.84 -15.67 -13.85
N ALA A 447 6.41 -16.29 -12.81
CA ALA A 447 7.75 -16.88 -12.82
C ALA A 447 7.72 -18.30 -12.25
N TRP A 448 8.49 -19.20 -12.86
CA TRP A 448 8.65 -20.60 -12.46
C TRP A 448 10.12 -20.91 -12.24
N TYR A 449 10.42 -21.57 -11.13
CA TYR A 449 11.74 -22.13 -10.85
C TYR A 449 11.80 -23.57 -11.34
N ALA A 450 12.84 -23.90 -12.10
CA ALA A 450 13.13 -25.26 -12.55
C ALA A 450 14.14 -25.93 -11.62
N THR A 451 13.67 -26.86 -10.78
CA THR A 451 14.55 -27.68 -9.94
C THR A 451 14.96 -28.92 -10.72
N LEU A 452 16.24 -29.05 -11.06
CA LEU A 452 16.77 -30.14 -11.88
C LEU A 452 17.05 -31.38 -11.00
N GLU A 453 16.95 -32.60 -11.55
CA GLU A 453 17.30 -33.82 -10.79
C GLU A 453 18.76 -33.79 -10.28
N GLU A 454 19.67 -33.16 -11.02
CA GLU A 454 21.11 -33.10 -10.75
C GLU A 454 21.57 -31.99 -9.76
N ASP A 455 20.71 -31.05 -9.40
CA ASP A 455 21.10 -29.90 -8.55
C ASP A 455 21.57 -30.30 -7.15
N ASN A 456 22.65 -29.68 -6.66
CA ASN A 456 23.15 -29.91 -5.29
C ASN A 456 22.24 -29.31 -4.20
N LEU A 457 21.43 -28.31 -4.55
CA LEU A 457 20.48 -27.62 -3.68
C LEU A 457 19.12 -27.68 -4.35
N LYS A 458 18.09 -28.15 -3.65
CA LYS A 458 16.72 -28.25 -4.16
C LYS A 458 15.81 -27.07 -3.72
N GLU A 459 16.41 -26.07 -3.09
CA GLU A 459 15.72 -24.88 -2.60
C GLU A 459 15.42 -23.92 -3.76
N ILE A 460 14.21 -23.34 -3.75
CA ILE A 460 13.78 -22.38 -4.77
C ILE A 460 14.62 -21.11 -4.64
N GLY A 461 15.12 -20.61 -5.78
CA GLY A 461 16.02 -19.46 -5.82
C GLY A 461 17.48 -19.75 -5.46
N ALA A 462 17.89 -21.01 -5.25
CA ALA A 462 19.30 -21.36 -5.01
C ALA A 462 20.21 -21.05 -6.22
N TYR A 463 19.66 -21.05 -7.44
CA TYR A 463 20.38 -20.72 -8.67
C TYR A 463 19.62 -19.65 -9.48
N ASN A 464 20.24 -18.49 -9.72
CA ASN A 464 19.59 -17.35 -10.39
C ASN A 464 19.21 -17.63 -11.86
N ASP A 465 19.89 -18.55 -12.53
CA ASP A 465 19.63 -18.95 -13.92
C ASP A 465 18.51 -19.99 -14.04
N HIS A 466 17.99 -20.55 -12.94
CA HIS A 466 16.97 -21.60 -12.94
C HIS A 466 15.52 -21.07 -13.04
N TRP A 467 15.34 -19.74 -13.10
CA TRP A 467 14.04 -19.10 -13.34
C TRP A 467 13.63 -19.06 -14.81
N VAL A 468 12.32 -19.11 -15.08
CA VAL A 468 11.64 -19.01 -16.39
C VAL A 468 10.41 -18.12 -16.23
N VAL A 469 10.06 -17.29 -17.23
CA VAL A 469 8.98 -16.30 -17.15
C VAL A 469 8.04 -16.45 -18.36
N ALA A 470 6.77 -16.79 -18.10
CA ALA A 470 5.78 -17.17 -19.11
C ALA A 470 4.35 -16.76 -18.68
N ARG A 471 3.30 -17.05 -19.45
CA ARG A 471 1.90 -16.78 -19.02
C ARG A 471 1.24 -18.00 -18.38
N THR A 472 1.72 -19.21 -18.67
CA THR A 472 1.16 -20.48 -18.17
C THR A 472 2.27 -21.47 -17.77
N GLU A 473 1.94 -22.48 -16.96
CA GLU A 473 2.88 -23.58 -16.66
C GLU A 473 3.25 -24.38 -17.92
N GLU A 474 2.35 -24.48 -18.91
CA GLU A 474 2.63 -25.19 -20.18
C GLU A 474 3.71 -24.45 -20.99
N GLU A 475 3.61 -23.13 -21.10
CA GLU A 475 4.63 -22.28 -21.71
C GLU A 475 5.94 -22.32 -20.92
N ALA A 476 5.88 -22.20 -19.59
CA ALA A 476 7.06 -22.28 -18.73
C ALA A 476 7.77 -23.64 -18.84
N ARG A 477 7.02 -24.75 -18.93
CA ARG A 477 7.57 -26.09 -19.11
C ARG A 477 8.18 -26.28 -20.50
N LYS A 478 7.66 -25.60 -21.54
CA LYS A 478 8.28 -25.56 -22.87
C LYS A 478 9.61 -24.80 -22.83
N GLU A 479 9.64 -23.57 -22.31
CA GLU A 479 10.88 -22.78 -22.21
C GLU A 479 11.92 -23.49 -21.35
N ALA A 480 11.54 -24.03 -20.19
CA ALA A 480 12.43 -24.82 -19.35
C ALA A 480 12.98 -26.07 -20.06
N ALA A 481 12.19 -26.75 -20.90
CA ALA A 481 12.68 -27.89 -21.68
C ALA A 481 13.65 -27.51 -22.81
N GLU A 482 13.52 -26.30 -23.37
CA GLU A 482 14.48 -25.75 -24.33
C GLU A 482 15.76 -25.31 -23.62
N LYS A 483 15.63 -24.62 -22.48
CA LYS A 483 16.71 -24.06 -21.65
C LYS A 483 17.56 -25.13 -20.95
N PHE A 484 16.94 -26.19 -20.46
CA PHE A 484 17.58 -27.31 -19.74
C PHE A 484 17.57 -28.60 -20.58
N SER A 485 17.73 -28.46 -21.91
CA SER A 485 17.62 -29.56 -22.87
C SER A 485 18.45 -30.80 -22.48
N GLY A 486 17.78 -31.96 -22.46
CA GLY A 486 18.37 -33.24 -22.08
C GLY A 486 18.40 -33.54 -20.57
N LYS A 487 18.12 -32.55 -19.71
CA LYS A 487 17.94 -32.73 -18.27
C LYS A 487 16.49 -33.02 -17.92
N LYS A 488 16.25 -33.55 -16.71
CA LYS A 488 14.92 -33.60 -16.09
C LYS A 488 14.81 -32.53 -15.02
N PHE A 489 13.61 -31.99 -14.88
CA PHE A 489 13.29 -30.94 -13.93
C PHE A 489 11.82 -30.98 -13.51
N ASP A 490 11.57 -30.55 -12.29
CA ASP A 490 10.24 -30.14 -11.81
C ASP A 490 10.13 -28.61 -11.87
N LEU A 491 8.92 -28.10 -12.10
CA LEU A 491 8.64 -26.66 -12.02
C LEU A 491 7.88 -26.35 -10.73
N THR A 492 8.18 -25.20 -10.13
CA THR A 492 7.33 -24.57 -9.11
C THR A 492 7.19 -23.10 -9.42
N GLN A 493 5.95 -22.61 -9.55
CA GLN A 493 5.69 -21.17 -9.69
C GLN A 493 6.09 -20.44 -8.40
N ASP A 494 6.66 -19.25 -8.52
CA ASP A 494 7.01 -18.37 -7.39
C ASP A 494 5.82 -18.16 -6.44
N GLU A 495 6.05 -18.28 -5.13
CA GLU A 495 5.02 -18.09 -4.10
C GLU A 495 4.69 -16.61 -3.86
N ASP A 496 5.56 -15.70 -4.29
CA ASP A 496 5.34 -14.26 -4.23
C ASP A 496 4.18 -13.77 -5.11
N VAL A 497 3.67 -12.60 -4.73
CA VAL A 497 2.71 -11.83 -5.53
C VAL A 497 3.29 -10.49 -5.95
N LEU A 498 2.74 -9.92 -7.00
CA LEU A 498 3.04 -8.58 -7.48
C LEU A 498 2.61 -7.52 -6.45
N ASP A 499 3.37 -6.43 -6.40
CA ASP A 499 3.04 -5.22 -5.66
C ASP A 499 1.72 -4.64 -6.15
N THR A 500 0.92 -4.11 -5.22
CA THR A 500 -0.39 -3.55 -5.54
C THR A 500 -0.31 -2.55 -6.69
N TRP A 501 0.60 -1.59 -6.57
CA TRP A 501 0.77 -0.49 -7.50
C TRP A 501 1.12 -0.94 -8.94
N PHE A 502 1.53 -2.21 -9.13
CA PHE A 502 1.73 -2.82 -10.45
C PHE A 502 0.38 -3.09 -11.14
N SER A 503 -0.59 -3.70 -10.46
CA SER A 503 -1.93 -3.87 -11.05
C SER A 503 -2.80 -2.62 -10.98
N SER A 504 -2.58 -1.73 -10.00
CA SER A 504 -3.19 -0.39 -10.00
C SER A 504 -2.70 0.48 -11.16
N GLY A 505 -1.43 0.32 -11.57
CA GLY A 505 -0.79 1.06 -12.67
C GLY A 505 -1.37 0.72 -14.04
N ILE A 506 -1.55 -0.56 -14.36
CA ILE A 506 -2.11 -0.96 -15.66
C ILE A 506 -3.62 -0.64 -15.82
N PHE A 507 -4.28 -0.07 -14.80
CA PHE A 507 -5.76 0.03 -14.76
C PHE A 507 -6.41 0.80 -15.94
N PRO A 508 -5.91 1.96 -16.42
CA PRO A 508 -6.40 2.63 -17.64
C PRO A 508 -6.25 1.83 -18.93
N LEU A 509 -5.47 0.74 -18.93
CA LEU A 509 -5.32 -0.19 -20.03
C LEU A 509 -6.27 -1.38 -19.82
N SER A 510 -6.15 -2.07 -18.68
CA SER A 510 -6.87 -3.32 -18.39
C SER A 510 -8.39 -3.14 -18.27
N SER A 511 -8.85 -2.00 -17.75
CA SER A 511 -10.28 -1.64 -17.73
C SER A 511 -10.90 -1.39 -19.13
N LEU A 512 -10.07 -1.29 -20.17
CA LEU A 512 -10.49 -1.16 -21.57
C LEU A 512 -10.26 -2.43 -22.40
N GLY A 513 -9.82 -3.54 -21.78
CA GLY A 513 -9.62 -4.83 -22.44
C GLY A 513 -8.17 -5.19 -22.77
N TRP A 514 -7.19 -4.32 -22.50
CA TRP A 514 -5.78 -4.64 -22.65
C TRP A 514 -5.40 -5.89 -21.81
N PRO A 515 -4.60 -6.85 -22.31
CA PRO A 515 -3.72 -6.77 -23.48
C PRO A 515 -4.35 -7.05 -24.85
N ASP A 516 -5.67 -7.14 -24.97
CA ASP A 516 -6.32 -7.17 -26.29
C ASP A 516 -6.60 -5.75 -26.80
N GLU A 517 -5.62 -5.20 -27.53
CA GLU A 517 -5.73 -3.90 -28.19
C GLU A 517 -6.72 -3.89 -29.36
N GLU A 518 -7.18 -5.06 -29.83
CA GLU A 518 -8.16 -5.13 -30.91
C GLU A 518 -9.60 -4.84 -30.46
N THR A 519 -9.85 -4.76 -29.14
CA THR A 519 -11.15 -4.43 -28.55
C THR A 519 -11.69 -3.07 -29.00
N ASP A 520 -13.03 -3.00 -29.19
CA ASP A 520 -13.74 -1.76 -29.52
C ASP A 520 -13.45 -0.66 -28.48
N ASP A 521 -13.33 -1.02 -27.20
CA ASP A 521 -13.19 -0.09 -26.08
C ASP A 521 -11.77 0.47 -25.91
N PHE A 522 -10.72 -0.33 -26.10
CA PHE A 522 -9.34 0.18 -26.09
C PHE A 522 -9.16 1.21 -27.21
N LYS A 523 -9.57 0.86 -28.44
CA LYS A 523 -9.55 1.74 -29.62
C LYS A 523 -10.40 3.00 -29.44
N ALA A 524 -11.61 2.87 -28.88
CA ALA A 524 -12.48 4.01 -28.65
C ALA A 524 -11.95 4.93 -27.55
N PHE A 525 -11.52 4.39 -26.40
CA PHE A 525 -11.36 5.17 -25.17
C PHE A 525 -9.91 5.47 -24.77
N TYR A 526 -8.90 4.66 -25.12
CA TYR A 526 -7.49 5.00 -24.88
C TYR A 526 -6.96 6.06 -25.89
N PRO A 527 -6.07 7.00 -25.52
CA PRO A 527 -5.70 7.37 -24.15
C PRO A 527 -6.83 8.15 -23.44
N THR A 528 -6.77 8.15 -22.10
CA THR A 528 -7.72 8.85 -21.23
C THR A 528 -7.63 10.38 -21.37
N SER A 529 -8.64 11.12 -20.89
CA SER A 529 -8.74 12.57 -21.08
C SER A 529 -8.32 13.38 -19.85
N VAL A 530 -8.64 12.91 -18.64
CA VAL A 530 -8.23 13.51 -17.37
C VAL A 530 -8.03 12.39 -16.34
N LEU A 531 -6.95 12.48 -15.57
CA LEU A 531 -6.81 11.81 -14.28
C LEU A 531 -6.98 12.86 -13.18
N GLU A 532 -7.94 12.64 -12.29
CA GLU A 532 -8.17 13.48 -11.10
C GLU A 532 -7.99 12.58 -9.87
N THR A 533 -7.17 13.02 -8.91
CA THR A 533 -6.80 12.23 -7.72
C THR A 533 -6.10 13.09 -6.67
N GLY A 534 -5.93 12.54 -5.46
CA GLY A 534 -5.12 13.13 -4.39
C GLY A 534 -3.62 13.15 -4.71
N HIS A 535 -2.93 14.19 -4.26
CA HIS A 535 -1.48 14.36 -4.47
C HIS A 535 -0.64 13.32 -3.71
N ASP A 536 -1.22 12.66 -2.70
CA ASP A 536 -0.61 11.63 -1.88
C ASP A 536 -0.26 10.35 -2.68
N ILE A 537 -0.96 10.08 -3.79
CA ILE A 537 -0.67 8.94 -4.67
C ILE A 537 -0.04 9.34 -6.02
N LEU A 538 0.40 10.59 -6.18
CA LEU A 538 1.05 11.09 -7.39
C LEU A 538 2.25 10.23 -7.82
N PHE A 539 3.06 9.77 -6.86
CA PHE A 539 4.28 8.99 -7.12
C PHE A 539 4.06 7.47 -7.20
N PHE A 540 2.94 6.98 -6.68
CA PHE A 540 2.64 5.54 -6.60
C PHE A 540 1.67 5.05 -7.67
N LEU A 541 0.73 5.92 -8.04
CA LEU A 541 -0.29 5.63 -9.06
C LEU A 541 -0.04 6.49 -10.31
N GLY A 542 0.26 7.78 -10.14
CA GLY A 542 0.56 8.68 -11.25
C GLY A 542 1.79 8.24 -12.05
N CYS A 543 2.91 7.94 -11.38
CA CYS A 543 4.12 7.45 -12.06
C CYS A 543 3.87 6.14 -12.81
N SER A 544 3.17 5.17 -12.21
CA SER A 544 2.84 3.90 -12.86
C SER A 544 1.96 4.09 -14.10
N TYR A 545 0.94 4.98 -14.04
CA TYR A 545 0.20 5.41 -15.24
C TYR A 545 1.09 6.06 -16.32
N GLY A 546 2.12 6.80 -15.88
CA GLY A 546 3.14 7.35 -16.77
C GLY A 546 4.15 6.33 -17.29
N TYR A 547 4.23 5.14 -16.73
CA TYR A 547 5.12 4.05 -17.15
C TYR A 547 4.40 3.09 -18.11
N ASP A 548 3.30 2.48 -17.66
CA ASP A 548 2.57 1.45 -18.39
C ASP A 548 1.93 2.02 -19.68
N GLY A 549 1.54 3.30 -19.64
CA GLY A 549 1.05 4.06 -20.79
C GLY A 549 2.12 4.50 -21.81
N ILE A 550 3.39 4.13 -21.61
CA ILE A 550 4.50 4.36 -22.54
C ILE A 550 5.06 3.04 -23.10
N GLU A 551 5.20 1.99 -22.29
CA GLU A 551 5.65 0.67 -22.77
C GLU A 551 4.70 0.08 -23.83
N THR A 552 3.41 0.44 -23.79
CA THR A 552 2.36 0.09 -24.77
C THR A 552 2.49 0.78 -26.14
N LYS A 553 3.72 0.92 -26.65
CA LYS A 553 4.05 1.51 -27.97
C LYS A 553 5.15 0.78 -28.75
N TRP A 554 5.41 -0.48 -28.42
CA TRP A 554 6.46 -1.32 -28.99
C TRP A 554 5.92 -2.63 -29.55
#